data_AF-A0A8X6J2A0-F1
#
_entry.id   AF-A0A8X6J2A0-F1
#
_cell.length_a   1.000
_cell.length_b   1.000
_cell.length_c   1.000
_cell.angle_alpha   90.00
_cell.angle_beta   90.00
_cell.angle_gamma   90.00
#
_symmetry.space_group_name_H-M   'P 1'
#
loop_
_entity.id
_entity.type
_entity.pdbx_description
1 polymer ?
#
loop_
_entity_poly.entity_id
_entity_poly.type
_entity_poly.pdbx_seq_one_letter_code
_entity_poly.pdbx_strand_id
1 'polypeptide(L)'
;MILVETPGRDPRPCIDYRKLNEMTRTEFYPIPNIEQRVETVAAAKFITLIDLTKGYWQIPLSPKAQKIAAFATSFGVYRPLRMPFGLKNAPYYFSQMMSEILSGCEKYATPYLDDIAIFSETWEEHLEHLEEILNRLKKLT
;
A
#
# COMPACT_ATOMS: atom_id res chain seq x y z
N MET A 1 -17.70 -8.78 10.72
CA MET A 1 -17.15 -8.98 9.37
C MET A 1 -18.33 -9.10 8.40
N ILE A 2 -18.23 -8.49 7.23
CA ILE A 2 -19.24 -8.54 6.16
C ILE A 2 -18.56 -9.16 4.95
N LEU A 3 -19.21 -10.08 4.25
CA LEU A 3 -18.73 -10.57 2.96
C LEU A 3 -19.28 -9.66 1.86
N VAL A 4 -18.38 -9.05 1.10
CA VAL A 4 -18.73 -8.21 -0.04
C VAL A 4 -18.61 -9.05 -1.29
N GLU A 5 -19.74 -9.27 -1.95
CA GLU A 5 -19.83 -10.00 -3.21
C GLU A 5 -19.64 -9.03 -4.39
N THR A 6 -19.00 -9.51 -5.45
CA THR A 6 -18.81 -8.73 -6.68
C THR A 6 -18.96 -9.69 -7.85
N PRO A 7 -19.76 -9.38 -8.89
CA PRO A 7 -19.95 -10.29 -10.02
C PRO A 7 -18.61 -10.72 -10.64
N GLY A 8 -18.44 -12.03 -10.81
CA GLY A 8 -17.21 -12.60 -11.39
C GLY A 8 -15.97 -12.55 -10.50
N ARG A 9 -16.09 -12.26 -9.21
CA ARG A 9 -14.98 -12.30 -8.23
C ARG A 9 -15.38 -13.07 -6.99
N ASP A 10 -14.39 -13.67 -6.33
CA ASP A 10 -14.59 -14.32 -5.05
C ASP A 10 -15.09 -13.31 -3.99
N PRO A 11 -16.00 -13.72 -3.09
CA PRO A 11 -16.44 -12.88 -1.98
C PRO A 11 -15.27 -12.39 -1.14
N ARG A 12 -15.23 -11.09 -0.87
CA ARG A 12 -14.14 -10.46 -0.09
C ARG A 12 -14.58 -10.22 1.35
N PRO A 13 -13.87 -10.73 2.36
CA PRO A 13 -14.15 -10.38 3.75
C PRO A 13 -13.74 -8.93 4.01
N CYS A 14 -14.71 -8.11 4.39
CA CYS A 14 -14.53 -6.73 4.80
C CYS A 14 -14.86 -6.56 6.28
N ILE A 15 -13.96 -5.93 7.02
CA ILE A 15 -14.17 -5.63 8.44
C ILE A 15 -14.68 -4.19 8.55
N ASP A 16 -15.81 -4.01 9.21
CA ASP A 16 -16.39 -2.68 9.44
C ASP A 16 -15.66 -1.99 10.60
N TYR A 17 -14.67 -1.17 10.25
CA TYR A 17 -13.90 -0.38 11.19
C TYR A 17 -14.44 1.04 11.41
N ARG A 18 -15.64 1.41 10.95
CA ARG A 18 -16.14 2.80 11.04
C ARG A 18 -16.09 3.37 12.46
N LYS A 19 -16.64 2.66 13.45
CA LYS A 19 -16.59 3.07 14.88
C LYS A 19 -15.17 3.14 15.41
N LEU A 20 -14.31 2.20 15.01
CA LEU A 20 -12.90 2.24 15.41
C LEU A 20 -12.20 3.46 14.83
N ASN A 21 -12.45 3.78 13.56
CA ASN A 21 -11.85 4.89 12.85
C ASN A 21 -12.26 6.26 13.42
N GLU A 22 -13.50 6.39 13.92
CA GLU A 22 -13.98 7.59 14.62
C GLU A 22 -13.21 7.85 15.92
N MET A 23 -12.88 6.80 16.68
CA MET A 23 -12.10 6.91 17.92
C MET A 23 -10.58 6.96 17.68
N THR A 24 -10.12 6.65 16.48
CA THR A 24 -8.70 6.59 16.15
C THR A 24 -8.20 7.96 15.71
N ARG A 25 -7.16 8.45 16.40
CA ARG A 25 -6.44 9.65 16.00
C ARG A 25 -5.89 9.47 14.59
N THR A 26 -6.18 10.43 13.71
CA THR A 26 -5.58 10.47 12.37
C THR A 26 -4.10 10.70 12.51
N GLU A 27 -3.29 9.81 11.94
CA GLU A 27 -1.89 10.09 11.67
C GLU A 27 -1.82 10.69 10.27
N PHE A 28 -1.14 11.83 10.12
CA PHE A 28 -1.00 12.47 8.82
C PHE A 28 0.37 12.17 8.25
N TYR A 29 0.38 11.57 7.07
CA TYR A 29 1.55 11.51 6.20
C TYR A 29 1.18 12.20 4.88
N PRO A 30 2.08 13.01 4.28
CA PRO A 30 1.78 13.67 3.02
C PRO A 30 1.44 12.62 1.96
N ILE A 31 0.17 12.59 1.56
CA ILE A 31 -0.25 11.81 0.40
C ILE A 31 0.11 12.67 -0.81
N PRO A 32 0.99 12.17 -1.69
CA PRO A 32 1.48 12.93 -2.81
C PRO A 32 0.37 13.25 -3.82
N ASN A 33 0.48 14.40 -4.49
CA ASN A 33 -0.49 14.81 -5.51
C ASN A 33 -0.42 13.86 -6.71
N ILE A 34 -1.54 13.21 -7.02
CA ILE A 34 -1.65 12.23 -8.10
C ILE A 34 -1.42 12.85 -9.49
N GLU A 35 -1.93 14.06 -9.74
CA GLU A 35 -1.84 14.72 -11.04
C GLU A 35 -0.38 14.99 -11.41
N GLN A 36 0.37 15.56 -10.46
CA GLN A 36 1.80 15.86 -10.64
C GLN A 36 2.62 14.58 -10.93
N ARG A 37 2.25 13.46 -10.32
CA ARG A 37 2.92 12.18 -10.55
C ARG A 37 2.61 11.59 -11.92
N VAL A 38 1.35 11.68 -12.34
CA VAL A 38 0.95 11.26 -13.69
C VAL A 38 1.70 12.06 -14.73
N GLU A 39 1.83 13.38 -14.58
CA GLU A 39 2.59 14.22 -15.52
C GLU A 39 4.07 13.81 -15.59
N THR A 40 4.69 13.56 -14.43
CA THR A 40 6.11 13.14 -14.35
C THR A 40 6.32 11.79 -15.03
N VAL A 41 5.44 10.82 -14.76
CA VAL A 41 5.54 9.46 -15.31
C VAL A 41 5.21 9.45 -16.80
N ALA A 42 4.21 10.22 -17.23
CA ALA A 42 3.76 10.27 -18.63
C ALA A 42 4.78 10.92 -19.58
N ALA A 43 5.70 11.73 -19.06
CA ALA A 43 6.79 12.32 -19.85
C ALA A 43 7.86 11.28 -20.27
N ALA A 44 7.96 10.16 -19.56
CA ALA A 44 8.99 9.17 -19.77
C ALA A 44 8.69 8.22 -20.94
N LYS A 45 9.75 7.70 -21.57
CA LYS A 45 9.65 6.77 -22.70
C LYS A 45 9.34 5.33 -22.28
N PHE A 46 9.84 4.89 -21.13
CA PHE A 46 9.63 3.56 -20.58
C PHE A 46 9.03 3.66 -19.20
N ILE A 47 7.93 2.95 -18.97
CA ILE A 47 7.17 2.99 -17.72
C ILE A 47 6.85 1.56 -17.31
N THR A 48 7.14 1.22 -16.05
CA THR A 48 6.72 -0.02 -15.40
C THR A 48 5.89 0.32 -14.17
N LEU A 49 4.72 -0.30 -14.05
CA LEU A 49 3.90 -0.23 -12.85
C LEU A 49 3.98 -1.56 -12.09
N ILE A 50 4.35 -1.51 -10.83
CA ILE A 50 4.39 -2.65 -9.92
C ILE A 50 3.21 -2.55 -8.95
N ASP A 51 2.26 -3.46 -9.06
CA ASP A 51 1.17 -3.64 -8.09
C ASP A 51 1.66 -4.48 -6.90
N LEU A 52 1.59 -3.89 -5.70
CA LEU A 52 1.90 -4.61 -4.47
C LEU A 52 0.67 -5.39 -4.04
N THR A 53 0.60 -6.64 -4.48
CA THR A 53 -0.51 -7.55 -4.18
C THR A 53 -0.82 -7.56 -2.67
N LYS A 54 -2.03 -7.11 -2.32
CA LYS A 54 -2.49 -6.98 -0.93
C LYS A 54 -1.54 -6.16 -0.05
N GLY A 55 -0.99 -5.05 -0.56
CA GLY A 55 0.06 -4.25 0.08
C GLY A 55 -0.13 -3.98 1.58
N TYR A 56 -1.34 -3.61 2.03
CA TYR A 56 -1.62 -3.43 3.47
C TYR A 56 -1.39 -4.70 4.29
N TRP A 57 -1.77 -5.87 3.78
CA TRP A 57 -1.59 -7.15 4.48
C TRP A 57 -0.13 -7.57 4.61
N GLN A 58 0.81 -6.90 3.96
CA GLN A 58 2.24 -7.13 4.16
C GLN A 58 2.74 -6.38 5.41
N ILE A 59 2.06 -5.32 5.86
CA ILE A 59 2.51 -4.50 6.99
C ILE A 59 2.12 -5.14 8.33
N PRO A 60 3.09 -5.45 9.21
CA PRO A 60 2.78 -5.99 10.54
C PRO A 60 2.14 -4.95 11.45
N LEU A 61 1.09 -5.37 12.17
CA LEU A 61 0.50 -4.55 13.21
C LEU A 61 1.25 -4.73 14.53
N SER A 62 1.44 -3.64 15.26
CA SER A 62 1.95 -3.71 16.63
C SER A 62 0.99 -4.50 17.54
N PRO A 63 1.47 -5.17 18.61
CA PRO A 63 0.59 -5.95 19.50
C PRO A 63 -0.59 -5.15 20.07
N LYS A 64 -0.42 -3.83 20.25
CA LYS A 64 -1.50 -2.91 20.66
C LYS A 64 -2.53 -2.74 19.54
N ALA A 65 -2.08 -2.48 18.32
CA ALA A 65 -2.97 -2.33 17.17
C ALA A 65 -3.72 -3.63 16.84
N GLN A 66 -3.08 -4.80 16.97
CA GLN A 66 -3.73 -6.10 16.79
C GLN A 66 -4.91 -6.31 17.75
N LYS A 67 -4.78 -5.87 19.02
CA LYS A 67 -5.85 -5.95 20.03
C LYS A 67 -7.01 -5.01 19.69
N ILE A 68 -6.70 -3.80 19.22
CA ILE A 68 -7.69 -2.77 18.89
C ILE A 68 -8.43 -3.11 17.58
N ALA A 69 -7.73 -3.65 16.59
CA ALA A 69 -8.28 -4.07 15.30
C ALA A 69 -8.98 -5.43 15.33
N ALA A 70 -9.21 -6.00 16.52
CA ALA A 70 -9.92 -7.26 16.68
C ALA A 70 -11.34 -7.18 16.09
N PHE A 71 -11.80 -8.28 15.51
CA PHE A 71 -13.12 -8.35 14.90
C PHE A 71 -13.82 -9.66 15.23
N ALA A 72 -15.15 -9.61 15.31
CA ALA A 72 -15.99 -10.77 15.55
C ALA A 72 -16.55 -11.34 14.23
N THR A 73 -16.67 -12.66 14.21
CA THR A 73 -17.39 -13.45 13.20
C THR A 73 -18.33 -14.43 13.92
N SER A 74 -19.15 -15.15 13.17
CA SER A 74 -19.96 -16.26 13.71
C SER A 74 -19.14 -17.40 14.32
N PHE A 75 -17.84 -17.46 14.02
CA PHE A 75 -16.93 -18.53 14.47
C PHE A 75 -16.06 -18.10 15.66
N GLY A 76 -16.06 -16.82 16.04
CA GLY A 76 -15.28 -16.32 17.16
C GLY A 76 -14.74 -14.91 16.94
N VAL A 77 -13.83 -14.52 17.84
CA VAL A 77 -13.14 -13.22 17.79
C VAL A 77 -11.71 -13.43 17.34
N TYR A 78 -11.30 -12.71 16.31
CA TYR A 78 -9.99 -12.82 15.69
C TYR A 78 -9.24 -11.50 15.80
N ARG A 79 -7.91 -11.59 15.86
CA ARG A 79 -7.00 -10.44 15.85
C ARG A 79 -6.15 -10.49 14.59
N PRO A 80 -6.17 -9.46 13.74
CA PRO A 80 -5.32 -9.44 12.56
C PRO A 80 -3.87 -9.24 12.98
N LEU A 81 -2.94 -10.03 12.43
CA LEU A 81 -1.49 -9.88 12.67
C LEU A 81 -0.86 -8.83 11.77
N ARG A 82 -1.47 -8.62 10.61
CA ARG A 82 -1.08 -7.65 9.57
C ARG A 82 -2.20 -6.66 9.34
N MET A 83 -1.92 -5.54 8.71
CA MET A 83 -2.86 -4.44 8.57
C MET A 83 -4.03 -4.80 7.64
N PRO A 84 -5.26 -4.93 8.15
CA PRO A 84 -6.43 -5.19 7.31
C PRO A 84 -6.89 -3.92 6.60
N PHE A 85 -7.61 -4.12 5.49
CA PHE A 85 -8.33 -3.03 4.82
C PHE A 85 -9.36 -2.39 5.75
N GLY A 86 -9.59 -1.09 5.56
CA GLY A 86 -10.62 -0.32 6.26
C GLY A 86 -10.12 0.41 7.51
N LEU A 87 -8.88 0.21 7.95
CA LEU A 87 -8.28 1.04 9.00
C LEU A 87 -7.96 2.44 8.46
N LYS A 88 -8.39 3.48 9.19
CA LYS A 88 -8.22 4.89 8.80
C LYS A 88 -6.78 5.29 8.49
N ASN A 89 -5.82 4.78 9.27
CA ASN A 89 -4.42 5.18 9.12
C ASN A 89 -3.63 4.31 8.13
N ALA A 90 -4.26 3.28 7.53
CA ALA A 90 -3.55 2.35 6.66
C ALA A 90 -2.86 3.04 5.46
N PRO A 91 -3.53 3.95 4.71
CA PRO A 91 -2.90 4.63 3.57
C PRO A 91 -1.69 5.48 3.96
N TYR A 92 -1.72 6.10 5.14
CA TYR A 92 -0.62 6.96 5.61
C TYR A 92 0.62 6.14 5.96
N TYR A 93 0.46 5.04 6.69
CA TYR A 93 1.58 4.13 6.98
C TYR A 93 2.14 3.48 5.73
N PHE A 94 1.26 3.11 4.79
CA PHE A 94 1.70 2.57 3.51
C PHE A 94 2.49 3.62 2.70
N SER A 95 2.01 4.86 2.64
CA SER A 95 2.71 5.96 1.97
C SER A 95 4.07 6.25 2.60
N GLN A 96 4.15 6.22 3.93
CA GLN A 96 5.42 6.37 4.65
C GLN A 96 6.40 5.25 4.29
N MET A 97 5.94 4.00 4.36
CA MET A 97 6.74 2.84 3.99
C MET A 97 7.25 2.94 2.55
N MET A 98 6.39 3.29 1.59
CA MET A 98 6.77 3.50 0.20
C MET A 98 7.82 4.58 0.04
N SER A 99 7.69 5.70 0.76
CA SER A 99 8.71 6.76 0.73
C SER A 99 10.05 6.30 1.28
N GLU A 100 10.07 5.45 2.32
CA GLU A 100 11.31 4.91 2.87
C GLU A 100 11.98 3.94 1.90
N ILE A 101 11.21 3.07 1.23
CA ILE A 101 11.71 2.13 0.22
C ILE A 101 12.31 2.90 -0.97
N LEU A 102 11.61 3.92 -1.44
CA LEU A 102 11.98 4.69 -2.63
C LEU A 102 12.95 5.83 -2.33
N SER A 103 13.41 5.96 -1.08
CA SER A 103 14.35 7.00 -0.67
C SER A 103 15.63 6.96 -1.51
N GLY A 104 15.92 8.04 -2.23
CA GLY A 104 17.05 8.14 -3.15
C GLY A 104 16.78 7.65 -4.58
N CYS A 105 15.57 7.17 -4.88
CA CYS A 105 15.12 6.75 -6.21
C CYS A 105 14.10 7.71 -6.83
N GLU A 106 13.85 8.88 -6.23
CA GLU A 106 12.75 9.78 -6.59
C GLU A 106 12.85 10.33 -8.01
N LYS A 107 14.05 10.26 -8.61
CA LYS A 107 14.31 10.67 -9.99
C LYS A 107 13.70 9.75 -11.04
N TYR A 108 13.47 8.48 -10.70
CA TYR A 108 13.03 7.44 -11.65
C TYR A 108 11.98 6.48 -11.07
N ALA A 109 11.58 6.67 -9.82
CA ALA A 109 10.54 5.88 -9.18
C ALA A 109 9.67 6.77 -8.29
N THR A 110 8.36 6.54 -8.32
CA THR A 110 7.40 7.28 -7.52
C THR A 110 6.27 6.37 -7.08
N PRO A 111 5.79 6.45 -5.82
CA PRO A 111 4.59 5.73 -5.42
C PRO A 111 3.37 6.16 -6.27
N TYR A 112 2.40 5.29 -6.47
CA TYR A 112 1.16 5.63 -7.15
C TYR A 112 0.00 4.88 -6.47
N LEU A 113 -0.64 5.52 -5.50
CA LEU A 113 -1.61 4.86 -4.60
C LEU A 113 -0.99 3.62 -3.93
N ASP A 114 -1.49 2.43 -4.27
CA ASP A 114 -1.02 1.14 -3.77
C ASP A 114 0.09 0.53 -4.66
N ASP A 115 0.46 1.20 -5.77
CA ASP A 115 1.44 0.78 -6.77
C ASP A 115 2.77 1.56 -6.66
N ILE A 116 3.79 1.12 -7.39
CA ILE A 116 5.02 1.87 -7.66
C ILE A 116 5.15 2.05 -9.17
N ALA A 117 5.32 3.31 -9.60
CA ALA A 117 5.66 3.65 -10.97
C ALA A 117 7.16 3.87 -11.10
N ILE A 118 7.80 3.12 -12.00
CA ILE A 118 9.20 3.25 -12.38
C ILE A 118 9.25 3.80 -13.80
N PHE A 119 10.08 4.79 -14.06
CA PHE A 119 10.11 5.49 -15.34
C PHE A 119 11.54 5.89 -15.76
N SER A 120 11.82 5.78 -17.07
CA SER A 120 13.15 6.05 -17.65
C SER A 120 13.06 6.53 -19.11
N GLU A 121 14.14 7.14 -19.60
CA GLU A 121 14.25 7.61 -21.00
C GLU A 121 14.88 6.56 -21.93
N THR A 122 15.80 5.75 -21.42
CA THR A 122 16.45 4.66 -22.16
C THR A 122 16.08 3.30 -21.60
N TRP A 123 16.19 2.25 -22.42
CA TRP A 123 15.83 0.89 -22.02
C TRP A 123 16.85 0.33 -21.02
N GLU A 124 18.12 0.64 -21.22
CA GLU A 124 19.23 0.21 -20.38
C GLU A 124 19.09 0.75 -18.96
N GLU A 125 18.85 2.06 -18.80
CA GLU A 125 18.56 2.67 -17.50
C GLU A 125 17.30 2.09 -16.87
N HIS A 126 16.28 1.76 -17.68
CA HIS A 126 15.04 1.18 -17.17
C HIS A 126 15.27 -0.19 -16.51
N LEU A 127 16.13 -1.02 -17.08
CA LEU A 127 16.48 -2.32 -16.49
C LEU A 127 17.25 -2.14 -15.18
N GLU A 128 18.19 -1.20 -15.12
CA GLU A 128 18.93 -0.89 -13.88
C GLU A 128 18.00 -0.36 -12.77
N HIS A 129 17.11 0.58 -13.11
CA HIS A 129 16.12 1.12 -12.18
C HIS A 129 15.17 0.02 -11.69
N LEU A 130 14.71 -0.86 -12.58
CA LEU A 130 13.83 -1.96 -12.23
C LEU A 130 14.52 -2.94 -11.27
N GLU A 131 15.76 -3.32 -11.54
CA GLU A 131 16.53 -4.22 -10.68
C GLU A 131 16.74 -3.64 -9.28
N GLU A 132 17.11 -2.36 -9.18
CA GLU A 132 17.29 -1.68 -7.89
C GLU A 132 15.98 -1.67 -7.08
N ILE A 133 14.85 -1.30 -7.70
CA ILE A 133 13.56 -1.24 -7.02
C ILE A 133 13.10 -2.64 -6.58
N LEU A 134 13.23 -3.66 -7.43
CA LEU A 134 12.89 -5.04 -7.07
C LEU A 134 13.76 -5.55 -5.92
N ASN A 135 15.05 -5.24 -5.91
CA ASN A 135 15.96 -5.61 -4.83
C ASN A 135 15.60 -4.93 -3.50
N ARG A 136 15.12 -3.68 -3.53
CA ARG A 136 14.61 -2.99 -2.33
C ARG A 136 13.32 -3.60 -1.83
N LEU A 137 12.39 -3.92 -2.74
CA LEU A 137 11.13 -4.57 -2.40
C LEU A 137 11.33 -5.94 -1.72
N LYS A 138 12.32 -6.71 -2.19
CA LYS A 138 12.67 -8.01 -1.61
C LYS A 138 13.08 -7.93 -0.13
N LYS A 139 13.60 -6.78 0.33
CA LYS A 139 14.00 -6.59 1.74
C LYS A 139 12.81 -6.37 2.69
N LEU A 140 11.60 -6.13 2.17
CA LEU A 140 10.39 -5.95 2.97
C LEU A 140 9.69 -7.26 3.35
N THR A 141 9.86 -8.30 2.53
CA THR A 141 9.36 -9.67 2.74
C THR A 141 10.29 -10.49 3.60
#